data_AF-M3GFB5-F1
#
_entry.id   AF-M3GFB5-F1
#
_cell.length_a   1.000
_cell.length_b   1.000
_cell.length_c   1.000
_cell.angle_alpha   90.00
_cell.angle_beta   90.00
_cell.angle_gamma   90.00
#
_symmetry.space_group_name_H-M   'P 1'
#
loop_
_entity.id
_entity.type
_entity.pdbx_description
1 polymer ?
#
loop_
_entity_poly.entity_id
_entity_poly.type
_entity_poly.pdbx_seq_one_letter_code
_entity_poly.pdbx_strand_id
1 'polypeptide(L)'
;MAYFETGNFLRAKAEAERAIELKPNFRAAKLLLLKSNFLLGNKADAYSQCVDFVKEGFISKEYMLIHARLVIEIHQNYRKAIKIYSQYGELPLHEKRFLAQAYYNTGNYRAAAAAYQSVIQLKIVEEEDKIQYIRSLSFIKDYKRLESFVAFWLQEEPDKR
;
A
#
# COMPACT_ATOMS: atom_id res chain seq x y z
N MET A 1 -17.00 -7.84 14.61
CA MET A 1 -17.03 -7.60 13.15
C MET A 1 -18.06 -6.55 12.77
N ALA A 2 -19.31 -6.61 13.26
CA ALA A 2 -20.35 -5.61 12.97
C ALA A 2 -19.94 -4.12 13.13
N TYR A 3 -19.24 -3.76 14.22
CA TYR A 3 -18.76 -2.37 14.38
C TYR A 3 -17.72 -1.96 13.35
N PHE A 4 -16.89 -2.90 12.90
CA PHE A 4 -15.85 -2.62 11.91
C PHE A 4 -16.45 -2.41 10.52
N GLU A 5 -17.43 -3.24 10.15
CA GLU A 5 -18.15 -3.15 8.87
C GLU A 5 -18.97 -1.86 8.75
N THR A 6 -19.42 -1.31 9.88
CA THR A 6 -20.13 -0.01 9.94
C THR A 6 -19.18 1.19 10.10
N GLY A 7 -17.87 0.99 10.01
CA GLY A 7 -16.87 2.06 10.10
C GLY A 7 -16.61 2.56 11.53
N ASN A 8 -17.22 1.96 12.56
CA ASN A 8 -16.99 2.31 13.96
C ASN A 8 -15.72 1.63 14.49
N PHE A 9 -14.57 2.09 14.00
CA PHE A 9 -13.27 1.48 14.29
C PHE A 9 -12.85 1.63 15.76
N LEU A 10 -13.27 2.68 16.46
CA LEU A 10 -13.00 2.85 17.90
C LEU A 10 -13.68 1.74 18.71
N ARG A 11 -14.97 1.45 18.44
CA ARG A 11 -15.65 0.34 19.10
C ARG A 11 -15.11 -1.01 18.65
N ALA A 12 -14.80 -1.17 17.36
CA ALA A 12 -14.20 -2.40 16.85
C ALA A 12 -12.86 -2.72 17.55
N LYS A 13 -12.02 -1.70 17.78
CA LYS A 13 -10.79 -1.79 18.56
C LYS A 13 -11.07 -2.28 19.99
N ALA A 14 -11.96 -1.61 20.72
CA ALA A 14 -12.26 -1.96 22.11
C ALA A 14 -12.86 -3.37 22.27
N GLU A 15 -13.69 -3.83 21.32
CA GLU A 15 -14.18 -5.21 21.32
C GLU A 15 -13.08 -6.23 20.99
N ALA A 16 -12.17 -5.88 20.07
CA ALA A 16 -11.05 -6.74 19.71
C ALA A 16 -10.06 -6.90 20.88
N GLU A 17 -9.75 -5.82 21.60
CA GLU A 17 -8.92 -5.83 22.81
C GLU A 17 -9.52 -6.75 23.88
N ARG A 18 -10.80 -6.57 24.22
CA ARG A 18 -11.50 -7.46 25.16
C ARG A 18 -11.49 -8.92 24.71
N ALA A 19 -11.68 -9.19 23.43
CA ALA A 19 -11.65 -10.55 22.90
C ALA A 19 -10.25 -11.20 23.01
N ILE A 20 -9.18 -10.41 22.90
CA ILE A 20 -7.80 -10.85 23.10
C ILE A 20 -7.50 -11.07 24.59
N GLU A 21 -8.00 -10.21 25.49
CA GLU A 21 -7.87 -10.42 26.94
C GLU A 21 -8.49 -11.75 27.38
N LEU A 22 -9.70 -12.05 26.88
CA LEU A 22 -10.39 -13.31 27.17
C LEU A 22 -9.74 -14.52 26.49
N LYS A 23 -9.18 -14.33 25.29
CA LYS A 23 -8.51 -15.39 24.52
C LYS A 23 -7.28 -14.83 23.79
N PRO A 24 -6.09 -14.86 24.42
CA PRO A 24 -4.88 -14.22 23.89
C PRO A 24 -4.48 -14.69 22.49
N ASN A 25 -4.80 -15.94 22.13
CA ASN A 25 -4.49 -16.52 20.82
C ASN A 25 -5.63 -16.40 19.80
N PHE A 26 -6.62 -15.53 20.04
CA PHE A 26 -7.75 -15.36 19.12
C PHE A 26 -7.34 -14.57 17.86
N ARG A 27 -6.87 -15.30 16.84
CA ARG A 27 -6.33 -14.75 15.59
C ARG A 27 -7.24 -13.72 14.90
N ALA A 28 -8.54 -13.97 14.87
CA ALA A 28 -9.50 -13.04 14.25
C ALA A 28 -9.59 -11.70 15.01
N ALA A 29 -9.57 -11.74 16.35
CA ALA A 29 -9.56 -10.52 17.16
C ALA A 29 -8.23 -9.76 17.01
N LYS A 30 -7.09 -10.46 17.01
CA LYS A 30 -5.78 -9.84 16.72
C LYS A 30 -5.78 -9.12 15.37
N LEU A 31 -6.28 -9.77 14.32
CA LEU A 31 -6.33 -9.17 12.98
C LEU A 31 -7.31 -7.98 12.91
N LEU A 32 -8.44 -8.06 13.60
CA LEU A 32 -9.39 -6.96 13.70
C LEU A 32 -8.79 -5.75 14.42
N LEU A 33 -8.04 -5.99 15.50
CA LEU A 33 -7.32 -4.96 16.23
C LEU A 33 -6.29 -4.26 15.34
N LEU A 34 -5.48 -5.03 14.58
CA LEU A 34 -4.51 -4.48 13.64
C LEU A 34 -5.19 -3.57 12.61
N LYS A 35 -6.25 -4.06 11.95
CA LYS A 35 -7.00 -3.28 10.96
C LYS A 35 -7.58 -2.01 11.57
N SER A 36 -8.11 -2.11 12.79
CA SER A 36 -8.73 -0.96 13.48
C SER A 36 -7.69 0.09 13.85
N ASN A 37 -6.55 -0.30 14.42
CA ASN A 37 -5.44 0.61 14.70
C ASN A 37 -4.90 1.26 13.43
N PHE A 38 -4.75 0.48 12.36
CA PHE A 38 -4.30 1.00 11.08
C PHE A 38 -5.26 2.07 10.51
N LEU A 39 -6.56 1.80 10.50
CA LEU A 39 -7.58 2.73 9.99
C LEU A 39 -7.79 3.96 10.88
N LEU A 40 -7.55 3.84 12.18
CA LEU A 40 -7.56 4.98 13.12
C LEU A 40 -6.30 5.85 13.03
N GLY A 41 -5.30 5.48 12.22
CA GLY A 41 -4.05 6.21 12.12
C GLY A 41 -3.06 5.92 13.26
N ASN A 42 -3.33 4.93 14.10
CA ASN A 42 -2.42 4.46 15.16
C ASN A 42 -1.29 3.61 14.56
N LYS A 43 -0.47 4.23 13.70
CA LYS A 43 0.52 3.55 12.86
C LYS A 43 1.60 2.83 13.67
N ALA A 44 2.04 3.41 14.80
CA ALA A 44 3.03 2.80 15.68
C ALA A 44 2.50 1.50 16.31
N ASP A 45 1.28 1.53 16.87
CA ASP A 45 0.63 0.36 17.46
C ASP A 45 0.41 -0.74 16.41
N ALA A 46 -0.11 -0.36 15.24
CA ALA A 46 -0.32 -1.28 14.13
C ALA A 46 0.99 -1.92 13.66
N TYR A 47 2.08 -1.14 13.61
CA TYR A 47 3.39 -1.66 13.23
C TYR A 47 3.95 -2.61 14.28
N SER A 48 3.83 -2.28 15.57
CA SER A 48 4.24 -3.18 16.66
C SER A 48 3.51 -4.51 16.58
N GLN A 49 2.21 -4.49 16.34
CA GLN A 49 1.41 -5.71 16.16
C GLN A 49 1.87 -6.54 14.96
N CYS A 50 2.18 -5.90 13.82
CA CYS A 50 2.74 -6.59 12.66
C CYS A 50 4.08 -7.27 12.98
N VAL A 51 4.94 -6.63 13.77
CA VAL A 51 6.22 -7.21 14.21
C VAL A 51 5.99 -8.46 15.06
N ASP A 52 5.03 -8.40 15.98
CA ASP A 52 4.70 -9.56 16.83
C ASP A 52 4.06 -10.70 16.01
N PHE A 53 3.21 -10.38 15.04
CA PHE A 53 2.65 -11.37 14.10
C PHE A 53 3.74 -12.12 13.33
N VAL A 54 4.80 -11.42 12.91
CA VAL A 54 5.96 -12.05 12.25
C VAL A 54 6.67 -13.00 13.20
N LYS A 55 6.88 -12.62 14.47
CA LYS A 55 7.51 -13.49 15.48
C LYS A 55 6.65 -14.73 15.78
N GLU A 56 5.33 -14.56 15.80
CA GLU A 56 4.36 -15.64 16.05
C GLU A 56 4.14 -16.56 14.84
N GLY A 57 4.72 -16.26 13.67
CA GLY A 57 4.45 -17.00 12.43
C GLY A 57 3.01 -16.88 11.96
N PHE A 58 2.35 -15.76 12.27
CA PHE A 58 1.00 -15.46 11.79
C PHE A 58 1.02 -15.33 10.26
N ILE A 59 0.05 -15.92 9.55
CA ILE A 59 -0.02 -15.86 8.08
C ILE A 59 -1.40 -15.36 7.67
N SER A 60 -1.47 -14.17 7.08
CA SER A 60 -2.66 -13.62 6.41
C SER A 60 -2.21 -12.56 5.41
N LYS A 61 -2.81 -12.57 4.22
CA LYS A 61 -2.54 -11.56 3.18
C LYS A 61 -2.80 -10.15 3.72
N GLU A 62 -3.88 -9.97 4.45
CA GLU A 62 -4.33 -8.65 4.91
C GLU A 62 -3.34 -7.99 5.86
N TYR A 63 -2.79 -8.74 6.83
CA TYR A 63 -1.78 -8.19 7.74
C TYR A 63 -0.49 -7.86 7.00
N MET A 64 -0.06 -8.70 6.05
CA MET A 64 1.20 -8.50 5.33
C MET A 64 1.14 -7.26 4.44
N LEU A 65 -0.01 -7.00 3.80
CA LEU A 65 -0.20 -5.77 3.04
C LEU A 65 -0.14 -4.53 3.95
N ILE A 66 -0.80 -4.56 5.11
CA ILE A 66 -0.70 -3.48 6.11
C ILE A 66 0.75 -3.31 6.59
N HIS A 67 1.45 -4.40 6.87
CA HIS A 67 2.85 -4.37 7.31
C HIS A 67 3.76 -3.75 6.24
N ALA A 68 3.62 -4.13 4.97
CA ALA A 68 4.41 -3.57 3.87
C ALA A 68 4.20 -2.06 3.74
N ARG A 69 2.96 -1.59 3.85
CA ARG A 69 2.63 -0.17 3.84
C ARG A 69 3.24 0.58 5.03
N LEU A 70 3.09 0.06 6.26
CA LEU A 70 3.66 0.70 7.46
C LEU A 70 5.19 0.75 7.43
N VAL A 71 5.83 -0.26 6.86
CA VAL A 71 7.29 -0.29 6.66
C VAL A 71 7.76 0.84 5.73
N ILE A 72 6.96 1.20 4.72
CA ILE A 72 7.22 2.38 3.88
C ILE A 72 6.97 3.66 4.68
N GLU A 73 5.76 3.80 5.25
CA GLU A 73 5.33 5.06 5.84
C GLU A 73 6.12 5.47 7.09
N ILE A 74 6.55 4.51 7.92
CA ILE A 74 7.26 4.80 9.17
C ILE A 74 8.78 4.81 8.96
N HIS A 75 9.30 3.86 8.19
CA HIS A 75 10.74 3.60 8.13
C HIS A 75 11.36 3.87 6.77
N GLN A 76 10.56 4.22 5.77
CA GLN A 76 11.00 4.36 4.37
C GLN A 76 11.79 3.13 3.89
N ASN A 77 11.48 1.94 4.42
CA ASN A 77 12.21 0.73 4.10
C ASN A 77 11.58 0.06 2.87
N TYR A 78 11.81 0.70 1.73
CA TYR A 78 11.25 0.31 0.44
C TYR A 78 11.66 -1.11 0.01
N ARG A 79 12.89 -1.53 0.32
CA ARG A 79 13.38 -2.89 -0.01
C ARG A 79 12.57 -3.97 0.72
N LYS A 80 12.30 -3.78 2.02
CA LYS A 80 11.47 -4.73 2.79
C LYS A 80 10.04 -4.75 2.27
N ALA A 81 9.47 -3.60 1.92
CA ALA A 81 8.12 -3.54 1.36
C ALA A 81 8.00 -4.25 0.00
N ILE A 82 8.96 -4.05 -0.93
CA ILE A 82 9.04 -4.79 -2.20
C ILE A 82 9.06 -6.30 -1.93
N LYS A 83 9.90 -6.75 -1.00
CA LYS A 83 10.00 -8.17 -0.64
C LYS A 83 8.67 -8.75 -0.17
N ILE A 84 7.88 -7.98 0.60
CA ILE A 84 6.56 -8.44 1.07
C ILE A 84 5.56 -8.43 -0.09
N TYR A 85 5.43 -7.32 -0.81
CA TYR A 85 4.45 -7.18 -1.88
C TYR A 85 4.65 -8.19 -3.02
N SER A 86 5.90 -8.49 -3.37
CA SER A 86 6.24 -9.47 -4.43
C SER A 86 5.83 -10.92 -4.11
N GLN A 87 5.43 -11.22 -2.87
CA GLN A 87 4.86 -12.53 -2.50
C GLN A 87 3.42 -12.70 -2.99
N TYR A 88 2.78 -11.62 -3.43
CA TYR A 88 1.39 -11.61 -3.87
C TYR A 88 1.33 -11.32 -5.37
N GLY A 89 0.43 -12.00 -6.08
CA GLY A 89 0.16 -11.73 -7.49
C GLY A 89 -0.57 -10.39 -7.65
N GLU A 90 -1.90 -10.42 -7.64
CA GLU A 90 -2.68 -9.19 -7.77
C GLU A 90 -2.81 -8.44 -6.43
N LEU A 91 -2.41 -7.18 -6.47
CA LEU A 91 -2.48 -6.22 -5.37
C LEU A 91 -3.64 -5.24 -5.56
N PRO A 92 -4.31 -4.80 -4.49
CA PRO A 92 -5.26 -3.69 -4.60
C PRO A 92 -4.57 -2.38 -5.01
N LEU A 93 -5.35 -1.41 -5.50
CA LEU A 93 -4.85 -0.14 -6.08
C LEU A 93 -3.83 0.58 -5.18
N HIS A 94 -4.14 0.73 -3.89
CA HIS A 94 -3.24 1.43 -2.97
C HIS A 94 -1.90 0.70 -2.81
N GLU A 95 -1.92 -0.63 -2.67
CA GLU A 95 -0.71 -1.43 -2.57
C GLU A 95 0.10 -1.41 -3.87
N LYS A 96 -0.55 -1.36 -5.04
CA LYS A 96 0.14 -1.14 -6.32
C LYS A 96 0.90 0.19 -6.33
N ARG A 97 0.29 1.28 -5.84
CA ARG A 97 0.96 2.59 -5.71
C ARG A 97 2.15 2.53 -4.78
N PHE A 98 1.99 1.94 -3.59
CA PHE A 98 3.09 1.78 -2.64
C PHE A 98 4.23 0.92 -3.22
N LEU A 99 3.91 -0.13 -3.97
CA LEU A 99 4.92 -0.94 -4.66
C LEU A 99 5.65 -0.14 -5.74
N ALA A 100 4.92 0.63 -6.57
CA ALA A 100 5.51 1.50 -7.59
C ALA A 100 6.45 2.54 -6.98
N GLN A 101 6.00 3.19 -5.91
CA GLN A 101 6.80 4.13 -5.12
C GLN A 101 8.06 3.47 -4.55
N ALA A 102 7.93 2.26 -4.01
CA ALA A 102 9.07 1.54 -3.46
C ALA A 102 10.10 1.18 -4.53
N TYR A 103 9.66 0.74 -5.72
CA TYR A 103 10.58 0.51 -6.85
C TYR A 103 11.29 1.79 -7.27
N TYR A 104 10.57 2.91 -7.36
CA TYR A 104 11.15 4.20 -7.71
C TYR A 104 12.23 4.63 -6.72
N ASN A 105 11.92 4.58 -5.42
CA ASN A 105 12.85 4.99 -4.36
C ASN A 105 14.05 4.06 -4.18
N THR A 106 13.99 2.84 -4.73
CA THR A 106 15.13 1.91 -4.75
C THR A 106 15.94 1.99 -6.05
N GLY A 107 15.62 2.94 -6.94
CA GLY A 107 16.29 3.12 -8.22
C GLY A 107 15.91 2.07 -9.28
N ASN A 108 14.94 1.20 -8.98
CA ASN A 108 14.43 0.24 -9.96
C ASN A 108 13.37 0.91 -10.85
N TYR A 109 13.80 1.91 -11.61
CA TYR A 109 12.91 2.76 -12.41
C TYR A 109 12.16 1.97 -13.51
N ARG A 110 12.72 0.86 -13.99
CA ARG A 110 12.04 -0.02 -14.95
C ARG A 110 10.84 -0.72 -14.31
N ALA A 111 11.01 -1.29 -13.12
CA ALA A 111 9.90 -1.88 -12.38
C ALA A 111 8.90 -0.82 -11.91
N ALA A 112 9.38 0.37 -11.52
CA ALA A 112 8.53 1.50 -11.17
C ALA A 112 7.64 1.93 -12.35
N ALA A 113 8.22 2.09 -13.55
CA ALA A 113 7.47 2.44 -14.75
C ALA A 113 6.38 1.42 -15.06
N ALA A 114 6.69 0.11 -14.99
CA ALA A 114 5.70 -0.94 -15.20
C ALA A 114 4.58 -0.91 -14.14
N ALA A 115 4.95 -0.71 -12.87
CA ALA A 115 3.98 -0.64 -11.79
C ALA A 115 3.07 0.59 -11.90
N TYR A 116 3.62 1.79 -12.16
CA TYR A 116 2.81 3.00 -12.37
C TYR A 116 1.95 2.90 -13.63
N GLN A 117 2.44 2.28 -14.71
CA GLN A 117 1.62 2.02 -15.90
C GLN A 117 0.38 1.20 -15.53
N SER A 118 0.53 0.16 -14.70
CA SER A 118 -0.60 -0.66 -14.24
C SER A 118 -1.59 0.12 -13.37
N VAL A 119 -1.13 1.11 -12.60
CA VAL A 119 -1.98 2.02 -11.82
C VAL A 119 -2.75 2.96 -12.75
N ILE A 120 -2.06 3.55 -13.73
CA ILE A 120 -2.65 4.50 -14.70
C ILE A 120 -3.78 3.86 -15.52
N GLN A 121 -3.68 2.56 -15.80
CA GLN A 121 -4.73 1.84 -16.53
C GLN A 121 -6.05 1.71 -15.76
N LEU A 122 -6.08 1.97 -14.44
CA LEU A 122 -7.24 1.72 -13.59
C LEU A 122 -8.29 2.85 -13.57
N LYS A 123 -8.18 3.89 -14.41
CA LYS A 123 -9.12 5.04 -14.53
C LYS A 123 -9.41 5.83 -13.23
N ILE A 124 -8.82 5.45 -12.10
CA ILE A 124 -8.89 6.16 -10.80
C ILE A 124 -7.47 6.61 -10.44
N VAL A 125 -6.89 7.41 -11.32
CA VAL A 125 -5.46 7.78 -11.30
C VAL A 125 -5.30 9.14 -10.64
N GLU A 126 -4.28 9.29 -9.79
CA GLU A 126 -3.90 10.59 -9.23
C GLU A 126 -2.87 11.27 -10.14
N GLU A 127 -2.84 12.61 -10.14
CA GLU A 127 -1.84 13.36 -10.92
C GLU A 127 -0.41 12.93 -10.57
N GLU A 128 -0.16 12.65 -9.29
CA GLU A 128 1.13 12.13 -8.82
C GLU A 128 1.50 10.77 -9.44
N ASP A 129 0.54 9.88 -9.70
CA ASP A 129 0.80 8.61 -10.39
C ASP A 129 1.33 8.87 -11.82
N LYS A 130 0.73 9.84 -12.53
CA LYS A 130 1.14 10.25 -13.89
C LYS A 130 2.53 10.88 -13.88
N ILE A 131 2.79 11.79 -12.93
CA ILE A 131 4.10 12.44 -12.75
C ILE A 131 5.19 11.41 -12.48
N GLN A 132 4.94 10.47 -11.56
CA GLN A 132 5.92 9.45 -11.20
C GLN A 132 6.17 8.44 -12.33
N TYR A 133 5.16 8.13 -13.14
CA TYR A 133 5.34 7.37 -14.37
C TYR A 133 6.28 8.09 -15.35
N ILE A 134 6.03 9.38 -15.62
CA ILE A 134 6.90 10.19 -16.48
C ILE A 134 8.33 10.21 -15.95
N ARG A 135 8.52 10.48 -14.65
CA ARG A 135 9.85 10.45 -14.02
C ARG A 135 10.53 9.10 -14.22
N SER A 136 9.80 8.00 -14.00
CA SER A 136 10.32 6.64 -14.19
C SER A 136 10.75 6.40 -15.64
N LEU A 137 9.96 6.82 -16.62
CA LEU A 137 10.30 6.73 -18.05
C LEU A 137 11.54 7.56 -18.41
N SER A 138 11.66 8.77 -17.87
CA SER A 138 12.83 9.63 -18.05
C SER A 138 14.12 8.98 -17.55
N PHE A 139 14.09 8.36 -16.36
CA PHE A 139 15.27 7.69 -15.80
C PHE A 139 15.71 6.47 -16.63
N ILE A 140 14.76 5.72 -17.21
CA ILE A 140 15.09 4.59 -18.10
C ILE A 140 15.30 5.02 -19.56
N LYS A 141 15.16 6.32 -19.86
CA LYS A 141 15.32 6.91 -21.20
C LYS A 141 14.38 6.31 -22.25
N ASP A 142 13.16 5.93 -21.86
CA ASP A 142 12.14 5.42 -22.79
C ASP A 142 11.31 6.60 -23.34
N TYR A 143 11.98 7.42 -24.16
CA TYR A 143 11.41 8.65 -24.70
C TYR A 143 10.20 8.41 -25.59
N LYS A 144 10.17 7.28 -26.32
CA LYS A 144 9.02 6.92 -27.15
C LYS A 144 7.74 6.76 -26.32
N ARG A 145 7.80 6.00 -25.21
CA ARG A 145 6.63 5.87 -24.32
C ARG A 145 6.32 7.17 -23.60
N LEU A 146 7.34 7.94 -23.24
CA LEU A 146 7.16 9.23 -22.56
C LEU A 146 6.41 10.22 -23.45
N GLU A 147 6.88 10.44 -24.67
CA GLU A 147 6.26 11.36 -25.64
C GLU A 147 4.81 10.94 -25.93
N SER A 148 4.58 9.65 -26.17
CA SER A 148 3.23 9.11 -26.41
C SER A 148 2.30 9.38 -25.23
N PHE A 149 2.78 9.18 -24.00
CA PHE A 149 1.98 9.39 -22.79
C PHE A 149 1.71 10.87 -22.52
N VAL A 150 2.71 11.74 -22.66
CA VAL A 150 2.55 13.19 -22.46
C VAL A 150 1.61 13.79 -23.50
N ALA A 151 1.73 13.40 -24.77
CA ALA A 151 0.82 13.85 -25.83
C ALA A 151 -0.63 13.46 -25.53
N PHE A 152 -0.86 12.23 -25.06
CA PHE A 152 -2.18 11.78 -24.63
C PHE A 152 -2.70 12.59 -23.44
N TRP A 153 -1.89 12.76 -22.39
CA TRP A 153 -2.33 13.48 -21.19
C TRP A 153 -2.67 14.96 -21.48
N LEU A 154 -1.91 15.63 -22.34
CA LEU A 154 -2.21 17.01 -22.78
C LEU A 154 -3.52 17.14 -23.57
N GLN A 155 -4.03 16.06 -24.16
CA GLN A 155 -5.35 16.05 -24.82
C GLN A 155 -6.49 15.85 -23.81
N GLU A 156 -6.25 15.18 -22.68
CA GLU A 156 -7.23 15.00 -21.61
C GLU A 156 -7.48 16.29 -20.81
N GLU A 157 -6.55 17.26 -20.82
CA GLU A 157 -6.65 18.52 -20.08
C GLU A 157 -6.68 19.76 -21.00
N PRO A 158 -7.75 19.96 -21.80
CA PRO A 158 -7.80 21.05 -22.78
C PRO A 158 -7.82 22.46 -22.15
N ASP A 159 -8.27 22.61 -20.90
CA ASP A 159 -8.51 23.91 -20.26
C ASP A 159 -7.30 24.50 -19.52
N LYS A 160 -6.12 23.86 -19.54
CA LYS A 160 -4.88 24.38 -18.92
C LYS A 160 -3.89 25.00 -19.92
N ARG A 161 -4.32 25.30 -21.14
CA ARG A 161 -3.51 25.95 -22.18
C ARG A 161 -3.64 27.46 -22.19
#